data_AF-A0A3C0S8Y9-F1
#
_entry.id   AF-A0A3C0S8Y9-F1
#
_cell.length_a   1.000
_cell.length_b   1.000
_cell.length_c   1.000
_cell.angle_alpha   90.00
_cell.angle_beta   90.00
_cell.angle_gamma   90.00
#
_symmetry.space_group_name_H-M   'P 1'
#
loop_
_entity.id
_entity.type
_entity.pdbx_description
1 polymer ?
#
loop_
_entity_poly.entity_id
_entity_poly.type
_entity_poly.pdbx_seq_one_letter_code
_entity_poly.pdbx_strand_id
1 'polypeptide(L)'
;MSDDNEEKSPWEFVVSPVKITRFLGWVVFALILAHILVQAYHFHINELPWLLREIFDPDEEPSFATWFSTLILFVSSVLLFLIASNKEKWNYKKHWYGLGAGFAFMSLDEVAGMHETFNTFTDFAWTIPAAVGVVVLIAVYFKFLVALPQPMKSQFIIAGLIFLSGAL
;
A
#
# COMPACT_ATOMS: atom_id res chain seq x y z
N MET A 1 -40.47 29.68 -3.01
CA MET A 1 -40.84 28.27 -3.14
C MET A 1 -40.12 27.77 -4.39
N SER A 2 -38.87 27.37 -4.25
CA SER A 2 -38.08 26.75 -5.31
C SER A 2 -37.53 25.47 -4.71
N ASP A 3 -38.18 24.36 -5.06
CA ASP A 3 -37.70 23.01 -4.81
C ASP A 3 -36.37 22.84 -5.53
N ASP A 4 -35.27 22.91 -4.79
CA ASP A 4 -34.00 22.34 -5.23
C ASP A 4 -34.12 20.82 -5.09
N ASN A 5 -34.65 20.19 -6.14
CA ASN A 5 -34.54 18.76 -6.37
C ASN A 5 -33.06 18.42 -6.56
N GLU A 6 -32.35 18.17 -5.47
CA GLU A 6 -31.09 17.44 -5.51
C GLU A 6 -31.38 16.04 -6.07
N GLU A 7 -31.08 15.84 -7.36
CA GLU A 7 -30.97 14.52 -7.97
C GLU A 7 -29.89 13.72 -7.23
N LYS A 8 -30.31 13.00 -6.18
CA LYS A 8 -29.48 11.97 -5.56
C LYS A 8 -29.25 10.87 -6.59
N SER A 9 -28.01 10.77 -7.05
CA SER A 9 -27.57 9.68 -7.93
C SER A 9 -28.01 8.33 -7.33
N PRO A 10 -28.68 7.44 -8.10
CA PRO A 10 -29.29 6.20 -7.59
C PRO A 10 -28.29 5.13 -7.11
N TRP A 11 -26.99 5.44 -7.09
CA TRP A 11 -25.91 4.51 -6.78
C TRP A 11 -25.07 5.02 -5.60
N GLU A 12 -25.62 4.96 -4.39
CA GLU A 12 -24.81 5.08 -3.18
C GLU A 12 -24.03 3.77 -2.97
N PHE A 13 -22.76 3.73 -3.39
CA PHE A 13 -21.87 2.60 -3.10
C PHE A 13 -21.50 2.61 -1.61
N VAL A 14 -22.26 1.87 -0.80
CA VAL A 14 -21.94 1.67 0.62
C VAL A 14 -20.82 0.64 0.74
N VAL A 15 -19.59 1.13 0.84
CA VAL A 15 -18.40 0.30 1.03
C VAL A 15 -18.23 -0.02 2.51
N SER A 16 -18.22 -1.32 2.86
CA SER A 16 -17.92 -1.76 4.23
C SER A 16 -16.41 -2.01 4.39
N PRO A 17 -15.69 -1.22 5.20
CA PRO A 17 -14.25 -1.38 5.39
C PRO A 17 -13.88 -2.79 5.88
N VAL A 18 -14.68 -3.35 6.78
CA VAL A 18 -14.44 -4.70 7.36
C VAL A 18 -14.50 -5.78 6.28
N LYS A 19 -15.45 -5.70 5.34
CA LYS A 19 -15.57 -6.68 4.26
C LYS A 19 -14.36 -6.61 3.33
N ILE A 20 -13.90 -5.40 3.00
CA ILE A 20 -12.71 -5.21 2.17
C ILE A 20 -11.46 -5.73 2.88
N THR A 21 -11.20 -5.30 4.12
CA THR A 21 -10.03 -5.76 4.88
C THR A 21 -10.00 -7.28 5.01
N ARG A 22 -11.15 -7.92 5.26
CA ARG A 22 -11.23 -9.38 5.34
C ARG A 22 -10.97 -10.04 3.98
N PHE A 23 -11.50 -9.47 2.89
CA PHE A 23 -11.24 -9.98 1.55
C PHE A 23 -9.75 -9.88 1.19
N LEU A 24 -9.13 -8.71 1.39
CA LEU A 24 -7.70 -8.51 1.15
C LEU A 24 -6.85 -9.45 2.03
N GLY A 25 -7.23 -9.66 3.28
CA GLY A 25 -6.56 -10.62 4.17
C GLY A 25 -6.64 -12.06 3.67
N TRP A 26 -7.76 -12.48 3.08
CA TRP A 26 -7.87 -13.79 2.45
C TRP A 26 -7.01 -13.92 1.20
N VAL A 27 -6.85 -12.84 0.41
CA VAL A 27 -5.95 -12.83 -0.73
C VAL A 27 -4.50 -12.99 -0.28
N VAL A 28 -4.06 -12.23 0.74
CA VAL A 28 -2.72 -12.38 1.34
C VAL A 28 -2.49 -13.80 1.84
N PHE A 29 -3.45 -14.37 2.58
CA PHE A 29 -3.36 -15.75 3.06
C PHE A 29 -3.20 -16.75 1.92
N ALA A 30 -3.97 -16.59 0.83
CA ALA A 30 -3.87 -17.46 -0.34
C ALA A 30 -2.52 -17.35 -1.05
N LEU A 31 -1.98 -16.13 -1.19
CA LEU A 31 -0.65 -15.90 -1.79
C LEU A 31 0.45 -16.57 -0.97
N ILE A 32 0.45 -16.36 0.36
CA ILE A 32 1.43 -16.99 1.27
C ILE A 32 1.30 -18.52 1.24
N LEU A 33 0.07 -19.05 1.25
CA LEU A 33 -0.15 -20.49 1.17
C LEU A 33 0.37 -21.05 -0.17
N ALA A 34 0.14 -20.35 -1.28
CA ALA A 34 0.64 -20.75 -2.59
C ALA A 34 2.17 -20.78 -2.62
N HIS A 35 2.83 -19.73 -2.10
CA HIS A 35 4.28 -19.69 -1.94
C HIS A 35 4.81 -20.91 -1.16
N ILE A 36 4.24 -21.16 0.03
CA ILE A 36 4.67 -22.28 0.89
C ILE A 36 4.49 -23.62 0.17
N LEU A 37 3.37 -23.83 -0.52
CA LEU A 37 3.09 -25.08 -1.24
C LEU A 37 4.06 -25.28 -2.41
N VAL A 38 4.36 -24.23 -3.17
CA VAL A 38 5.32 -24.27 -4.28
C VAL A 38 6.72 -24.60 -3.77
N GLN A 39 7.17 -23.96 -2.70
CA GLN A 39 8.48 -24.23 -2.11
C GLN A 39 8.54 -25.63 -1.48
N ALA A 40 7.50 -26.06 -0.76
CA ALA A 40 7.44 -27.40 -0.20
C ALA A 40 7.51 -28.48 -1.28
N TYR A 41 6.80 -28.29 -2.40
CA TYR A 41 6.88 -29.20 -3.54
C TYR A 41 8.29 -29.22 -4.15
N HIS A 42 8.91 -28.05 -4.32
CA HIS A 42 10.27 -27.91 -4.86
C HIS A 42 11.30 -28.70 -4.03
N PHE A 43 11.26 -28.55 -2.71
CA PHE A 43 12.27 -29.13 -1.82
C PHE A 43 12.00 -30.58 -1.41
N HIS A 44 10.76 -31.07 -1.46
CA HIS A 44 10.40 -32.40 -0.96
C HIS A 44 9.93 -33.39 -2.03
N ILE A 45 9.52 -32.92 -3.21
CA ILE A 45 8.94 -33.78 -4.24
C ILE A 45 9.81 -33.77 -5.49
N ASN A 46 9.91 -32.62 -6.18
CA ASN A 46 10.68 -32.48 -7.41
C ASN A 46 11.12 -31.04 -7.62
N GLU A 47 12.29 -30.85 -8.23
CA GLU A 47 12.74 -29.53 -8.63
C GLU A 47 11.75 -28.88 -9.62
N LEU A 48 11.41 -27.61 -9.37
CA LEU A 48 10.47 -26.85 -10.17
C LEU A 48 11.23 -25.82 -11.02
N PRO A 49 10.73 -25.48 -12.22
CA PRO A 49 11.30 -24.41 -13.02
C PRO A 49 11.35 -23.11 -12.21
N TRP A 50 12.45 -22.36 -12.34
CA TRP A 50 12.63 -21.09 -11.63
C TRP A 50 11.47 -20.11 -11.90
N LEU A 51 11.02 -19.98 -13.15
CA LEU A 51 9.89 -19.12 -13.53
C LEU A 51 8.60 -19.43 -12.77
N LEU A 52 8.35 -20.70 -12.42
CA LEU A 52 7.18 -21.08 -11.64
C LEU A 52 7.33 -20.71 -10.16
N ARG A 53 8.55 -20.75 -9.63
CA ARG A 53 8.84 -20.34 -8.25
C ARG A 53 8.72 -18.83 -8.13
N GLU A 54 9.36 -18.11 -9.04
CA GLU A 54 9.38 -16.65 -9.12
C GLU A 54 7.98 -16.02 -9.07
N ILE A 55 7.04 -16.50 -9.90
CA ILE A 55 5.68 -15.90 -9.93
C ILE A 55 4.89 -16.05 -8.61
N PHE A 56 5.29 -16.99 -7.75
CA PHE A 56 4.68 -17.24 -6.44
C PHE A 56 5.61 -16.84 -5.28
N ASP A 57 6.76 -16.24 -5.55
CA ASP A 57 7.68 -15.80 -4.53
C ASP A 57 7.41 -14.33 -4.18
N PRO A 58 6.96 -14.01 -2.95
CA PRO A 58 6.75 -12.63 -2.54
C PRO A 58 8.02 -11.76 -2.52
N ASP A 59 9.20 -12.39 -2.51
CA ASP A 59 10.48 -11.70 -2.53
C ASP A 59 10.95 -11.33 -3.95
N GLU A 60 10.27 -11.81 -4.99
CA GLU A 60 10.61 -11.55 -6.40
C GLU A 60 9.68 -10.48 -6.99
N GLU A 61 10.24 -9.55 -7.77
CA GLU A 61 9.49 -8.45 -8.40
C GLU A 61 8.41 -8.90 -9.40
N PRO A 62 8.63 -9.88 -10.29
CA PRO A 62 7.60 -10.31 -11.22
C PRO A 62 6.66 -11.38 -10.61
N SER A 63 6.13 -11.13 -9.41
CA SER A 63 5.25 -12.05 -8.69
C SER A 63 3.80 -11.59 -8.58
N PHE A 64 2.90 -12.54 -8.26
CA PHE A 64 1.51 -12.21 -7.92
C PHE A 64 1.40 -11.34 -6.66
N ALA A 65 2.37 -11.44 -5.74
CA ALA A 65 2.41 -10.64 -4.54
C ALA A 65 2.73 -9.17 -4.88
N THR A 66 3.72 -8.93 -5.74
CA THR A 66 4.13 -7.60 -6.21
C THR A 66 3.03 -6.92 -7.00
N TRP A 67 2.30 -7.67 -7.83
CA TRP A 67 1.11 -7.13 -8.51
C TRP A 67 0.01 -6.72 -7.52
N PHE A 68 -0.21 -7.54 -6.48
CA PHE A 68 -1.20 -7.25 -5.46
C PHE A 68 -0.83 -6.04 -4.59
N SER A 69 0.42 -5.93 -4.14
CA SER A 69 0.94 -4.77 -3.38
C SER A 69 0.84 -3.49 -4.21
N THR A 70 1.28 -3.52 -5.48
CA THR A 70 1.16 -2.42 -6.45
C THR A 70 -0.28 -1.90 -6.52
N LEU A 71 -1.27 -2.78 -6.70
CA LEU A 71 -2.67 -2.37 -6.81
C LEU A 71 -3.20 -1.74 -5.52
N ILE A 72 -2.84 -2.28 -4.36
CA ILE A 72 -3.25 -1.70 -3.08
C ILE A 72 -2.64 -0.32 -2.88
N LEU A 73 -1.36 -0.15 -3.21
CA LEU A 73 -0.66 1.14 -3.12
C LEU A 73 -1.29 2.16 -4.07
N PHE A 74 -1.55 1.77 -5.32
CA PHE A 74 -2.20 2.64 -6.31
C PHE A 74 -3.61 3.05 -5.89
N VAL A 75 -4.45 2.10 -5.47
CA VAL A 75 -5.81 2.40 -5.00
C VAL A 75 -5.77 3.31 -3.76
N SER A 76 -4.85 3.04 -2.83
CA SER A 76 -4.64 3.90 -1.66
C SER A 76 -4.24 5.33 -2.07
N SER A 77 -3.36 5.48 -3.05
CA SER A 77 -2.97 6.77 -3.63
C SER A 77 -4.18 7.52 -4.20
N VAL A 78 -5.00 6.85 -5.02
CA VAL A 78 -6.21 7.44 -5.61
C VAL A 78 -7.19 7.88 -4.51
N LEU A 79 -7.42 7.06 -3.49
CA LEU A 79 -8.28 7.42 -2.37
C LEU A 79 -7.76 8.64 -1.60
N LEU A 80 -6.46 8.73 -1.37
CA LEU A 80 -5.83 9.89 -0.71
C LEU A 80 -5.98 11.16 -1.55
N PHE A 81 -5.83 11.08 -2.87
CA PHE A 81 -6.08 12.19 -3.78
C PHE A 81 -7.55 12.62 -3.79
N LEU A 82 -8.49 11.68 -3.78
CA LEU A 82 -9.92 11.97 -3.67
C LEU A 82 -10.27 12.65 -2.34
N ILE A 83 -9.69 12.20 -1.23
CA ILE A 83 -9.84 12.84 0.09
C ILE A 83 -9.29 14.27 0.04
N ALA A 84 -8.11 14.46 -0.55
CA ALA A 84 -7.50 15.79 -0.70
C ALA A 84 -8.42 16.74 -1.48
N SER A 85 -8.99 16.28 -2.59
CA SER A 85 -9.86 17.09 -3.46
C SER A 85 -11.17 17.50 -2.79
N ASN A 86 -11.74 16.65 -1.92
CA ASN A 86 -13.00 16.95 -1.21
C ASN A 86 -12.83 17.80 0.07
N LYS A 87 -11.60 18.01 0.56
CA LYS A 87 -11.31 18.71 1.83
C LYS A 87 -10.87 20.16 1.60
N GLU A 88 -11.68 20.95 0.90
CA GLU A 88 -11.29 22.24 0.34
C GLU A 88 -10.83 23.29 1.38
N LYS A 89 -11.36 23.25 2.61
CA LYS A 89 -11.05 24.20 3.69
C LYS A 89 -10.18 23.64 4.84
N TRP A 90 -9.58 22.45 4.67
CA TRP A 90 -8.76 21.84 5.73
C TRP A 90 -7.29 22.26 5.58
N ASN A 91 -6.67 22.80 6.64
CA ASN A 91 -5.29 23.30 6.68
C ASN A 91 -4.19 22.27 6.29
N TYR A 92 -4.56 21.02 6.07
CA TYR A 92 -3.69 19.88 5.81
C TYR A 92 -3.97 19.23 4.45
N LYS A 93 -4.71 19.90 3.54
CA LYS A 93 -4.96 19.42 2.17
C LYS A 93 -3.69 18.99 1.44
N LYS A 94 -2.61 19.77 1.57
CA LYS A 94 -1.30 19.45 0.98
C LYS A 94 -0.69 18.16 1.52
N HIS A 95 -0.95 17.81 2.77
CA HIS A 95 -0.47 16.56 3.38
C HIS A 95 -1.18 15.35 2.76
N TRP A 96 -2.48 15.46 2.47
CA TRP A 96 -3.20 14.41 1.75
C TRP A 96 -2.66 14.20 0.33
N TYR A 97 -2.38 15.28 -0.42
CA TYR A 97 -1.72 15.17 -1.73
C TYR A 97 -0.32 14.55 -1.62
N GLY A 98 0.47 14.95 -0.62
CA GLY A 98 1.80 14.41 -0.40
C GLY A 98 1.80 12.93 -0.06
N LEU A 99 0.86 12.46 0.78
CA LEU A 99 0.67 11.03 1.02
C LEU A 99 0.24 10.31 -0.26
N GLY A 100 -0.74 10.85 -0.99
CA GLY A 100 -1.17 10.28 -2.27
C GLY A 100 0.00 10.11 -3.25
N ALA A 101 0.83 11.14 -3.39
CA ALA A 101 2.04 11.09 -4.22
C ALA A 101 3.06 10.06 -3.70
N GLY A 102 3.25 9.95 -2.39
CA GLY A 102 4.13 8.94 -1.80
C GLY A 102 3.67 7.51 -2.09
N PHE A 103 2.38 7.22 -1.93
CA PHE A 103 1.81 5.90 -2.29
C PHE A 103 1.87 5.62 -3.79
N ALA A 104 1.69 6.63 -4.65
CA ALA A 104 1.88 6.47 -6.10
C ALA A 104 3.34 6.16 -6.45
N PHE A 105 4.29 6.83 -5.78
CA PHE A 105 5.71 6.56 -5.97
C PHE A 105 6.09 5.14 -5.53
N MET A 106 5.64 4.70 -4.35
CA MET A 106 5.85 3.32 -3.90
C MET A 106 5.23 2.31 -4.86
N SER A 107 4.01 2.57 -5.35
CA SER A 107 3.36 1.71 -6.36
C SER A 107 4.15 1.63 -7.67
N LEU A 108 4.86 2.70 -8.04
CA LEU A 108 5.69 2.72 -9.24
C LEU A 108 7.01 1.96 -9.01
N ASP A 109 7.65 2.19 -7.87
CA ASP A 109 8.88 1.50 -7.45
C ASP A 109 8.68 -0.01 -7.46
N GLU A 110 7.58 -0.49 -6.89
CA GLU A 110 7.20 -1.91 -6.82
C GLU A 110 7.09 -2.58 -8.20
N VAL A 111 6.73 -1.85 -9.26
CA VAL A 111 6.66 -2.42 -10.62
C VAL A 111 7.98 -2.25 -11.36
N ALA A 112 8.69 -1.15 -11.08
CA ALA A 112 9.90 -0.78 -11.79
C ALA A 112 11.18 -1.36 -11.15
N GLY A 113 11.10 -1.93 -9.94
CA GLY A 113 12.24 -2.42 -9.16
C GLY A 113 13.30 -1.34 -8.98
N MET A 114 12.91 -0.09 -8.71
CA MET A 114 13.87 1.02 -8.63
C MET A 114 14.81 0.84 -7.44
N HIS A 115 14.28 0.33 -6.32
CA HIS A 115 15.07 0.02 -5.15
C HIS A 115 16.07 -1.12 -5.37
N GLU A 116 15.72 -2.15 -6.15
CA GLU A 116 16.68 -3.19 -6.56
C GLU A 116 17.77 -2.64 -7.49
N THR A 117 17.36 -1.79 -8.44
CA THR A 117 18.29 -1.09 -9.32
C THR A 117 19.27 -0.26 -8.50
N PHE A 118 18.79 0.47 -7.48
CA PHE A 118 19.65 1.22 -6.57
C PHE A 118 20.65 0.33 -5.83
N ASN A 119 20.20 -0.81 -5.30
CA ASN A 119 21.06 -1.78 -4.63
C ASN A 119 22.16 -2.33 -5.57
N THR A 120 21.89 -2.40 -6.87
CA THR A 120 22.89 -2.85 -7.86
C THR A 120 23.99 -1.81 -8.09
N PHE A 121 23.69 -0.51 -7.95
CA PHE A 121 24.64 0.58 -8.20
C PHE A 121 25.34 1.11 -6.94
N THR A 122 24.99 0.63 -5.75
CA THR A 122 25.48 1.18 -4.48
C THR A 122 25.94 0.09 -3.52
N ASP A 123 26.95 0.38 -2.71
CA ASP A 123 27.49 -0.57 -1.72
C ASP A 123 26.64 -0.65 -0.44
N PHE A 124 25.55 0.13 -0.34
CA PHE A 124 24.67 0.15 0.82
C PHE A 124 23.21 -0.03 0.39
N ALA A 125 22.45 -0.77 1.20
CA ALA A 125 21.06 -1.07 0.88
C ALA A 125 20.18 0.18 0.82
N TRP A 126 19.28 0.26 -0.16
CA TRP A 126 18.23 1.27 -0.31
C TRP A 126 17.34 1.40 0.94
N THR A 127 17.28 0.37 1.77
CA THR A 127 16.58 0.39 3.06
C THR A 127 17.12 1.48 4.00
N ILE A 128 18.42 1.83 3.92
CA ILE A 128 19.02 2.91 4.73
C ILE A 128 18.45 4.29 4.35
N PRO A 129 18.52 4.75 3.08
CA PRO A 129 17.90 6.01 2.70
C PRO A 129 16.38 5.98 2.88
N ALA A 130 15.72 4.84 2.65
CA ALA A 130 14.29 4.70 2.94
C ALA A 130 13.98 4.92 4.43
N ALA A 131 14.76 4.34 5.35
CA ALA A 131 14.58 4.52 6.79
C ALA A 131 14.75 5.99 7.22
N VAL A 132 15.75 6.69 6.68
CA VAL A 132 15.91 8.14 6.89
C VAL A 132 14.69 8.90 6.36
N GLY A 133 14.21 8.53 5.16
CA GLY A 133 12.99 9.08 4.57
C GLY A 133 11.75 8.90 5.45
N VAL A 134 11.58 7.72 6.06
CA VAL A 134 10.48 7.44 7.00
C VAL A 134 10.55 8.34 8.23
N VAL A 135 11.74 8.54 8.82
CA VAL A 135 11.91 9.44 9.98
C VAL A 135 11.54 10.88 9.61
N VAL A 136 12.00 11.36 8.46
CA VAL A 136 11.63 12.69 7.94
C VAL A 136 10.13 12.80 7.71
N LEU A 137 9.52 11.77 7.10
CA LEU A 137 8.08 11.74 6.86
C LEU A 137 7.29 11.79 8.16
N ILE A 138 7.65 11.01 9.18
CA ILE A 138 7.02 11.07 10.51
C ILE A 138 7.14 12.47 11.10
N ALA A 139 8.33 13.10 11.04
CA ALA A 139 8.53 14.44 11.58
C ALA A 139 7.67 15.50 10.88
N VAL A 140 7.62 15.48 9.54
CA VAL A 140 6.83 16.41 8.72
C VAL A 140 5.33 16.19 8.94
N TYR A 141 4.88 14.93 9.05
CA TYR A 141 3.47 14.57 9.16
C TYR A 141 2.97 14.43 10.61
N PHE A 142 3.82 14.60 11.63
CA PHE A 142 3.44 14.40 13.03
C PHE A 142 2.23 15.26 13.42
N LYS A 143 2.28 16.57 13.12
CA LYS A 143 1.17 17.49 13.42
C LYS A 143 -0.11 17.14 12.65
N PHE A 144 0.02 16.64 11.43
CA PHE A 144 -1.10 16.17 10.63
C PHE A 144 -1.75 14.94 11.26
N LEU A 145 -0.93 13.95 11.65
CA LEU A 145 -1.39 12.69 12.21
C LEU A 145 -2.12 12.89 13.54
N VAL A 146 -1.59 13.75 14.42
CA VAL A 146 -2.24 14.07 15.71
C VAL A 146 -3.54 14.87 15.53
N ALA A 147 -3.65 15.65 14.45
CA ALA A 147 -4.85 16.42 14.12
C ALA A 147 -5.99 15.58 13.51
N LEU A 148 -5.76 14.30 13.18
CA LEU A 148 -6.82 13.44 12.64
C LEU A 148 -7.85 13.08 13.73
N PRO A 149 -9.16 13.10 13.39
CA PRO A 149 -10.21 12.66 14.30
C PRO A 149 -10.12 11.14 14.53
N GLN A 150 -10.64 10.66 15.66
CA GLN A 150 -10.85 9.23 15.86
C GLN A 150 -12.11 8.75 15.09
N PRO A 151 -12.11 7.53 14.54
CA PRO A 151 -11.09 6.47 14.66
C PRO A 151 -9.94 6.54 13.64
N MET A 152 -9.97 7.50 12.71
CA MET A 152 -9.02 7.59 11.58
C MET A 152 -7.56 7.64 12.03
N LYS A 153 -7.26 8.41 13.09
CA LYS A 153 -5.91 8.49 13.66
C LYS A 153 -5.36 7.12 14.06
N SER A 154 -6.11 6.36 14.85
CA SER A 154 -5.67 5.03 15.31
C SER A 154 -5.51 4.06 14.15
N GLN A 155 -6.40 4.12 13.15
CA GLN A 155 -6.29 3.29 11.95
C GLN A 155 -5.03 3.59 11.14
N PHE A 156 -4.69 4.87 10.95
CA PHE A 156 -3.46 5.27 10.28
C PHE A 156 -2.20 4.80 11.01
N ILE A 157 -2.18 4.95 12.34
CA ILE A 157 -1.04 4.50 13.16
C ILE A 157 -0.87 2.98 13.07
N ILE A 158 -1.96 2.22 13.24
CA ILE A 158 -1.91 0.75 13.18
C ILE A 158 -1.48 0.29 11.77
N ALA A 159 -2.05 0.86 10.72
CA ALA A 159 -1.69 0.52 9.34
C ALA A 159 -0.21 0.85 9.05
N GLY A 160 0.27 2.02 9.49
CA GLY A 160 1.67 2.42 9.33
C GLY A 160 2.63 1.50 10.07
N LEU A 161 2.30 1.10 11.30
CA LEU A 161 3.12 0.13 12.06
C LEU A 161 3.17 -1.24 11.39
N ILE A 162 2.03 -1.74 10.92
CA ILE A 162 1.97 -3.02 10.19
C ILE A 162 2.82 -2.95 8.91
N PHE A 163 2.65 -1.89 8.12
CA PHE A 163 3.38 -1.69 6.87
C PHE A 163 4.89 -1.60 7.11
N LEU A 164 5.34 -0.77 8.05
CA LEU A 164 6.76 -0.61 8.36
C LEU A 164 7.37 -1.87 9.00
N SER A 165 6.59 -2.65 9.76
CA SER A 165 7.07 -3.91 10.34
C SER A 165 7.30 -5.00 9.29
N GLY A 166 6.63 -4.94 8.14
CA GLY A 166 6.88 -5.86 7.02
C GLY A 166 8.11 -5.49 6.21
N ALA A 167 8.67 -4.28 6.38
CA ALA A 167 9.84 -3.78 5.66
C ALA A 167 11.15 -3.95 6.44
N LEU A 168 11.10 -4.51 7.66
CA LEU A 168 12.23 -4.77 8.57
C LEU A 168 12.51 -6.26 8.67
#